data_AF-A0A6A3CX10-F1
#
_entry.id   AF-A0A6A3CX10-F1
#
_cell.length_a   1.000
_cell.length_b   1.000
_cell.length_c   1.000
_cell.angle_alpha   90.00
_cell.angle_beta   90.00
_cell.angle_gamma   90.00
#
_symmetry.space_group_name_H-M   'P 1'
#
loop_
_entity.id
_entity.type
_entity.pdbx_description
1 polymer ?
#
loop_
_entity_poly.entity_id
_entity_poly.type
_entity_poly.pdbx_seq_one_letter_code
_entity_poly.pdbx_strand_id
1 'polypeptide(L)'
;MTVHVCVFSNILCLSKPFSPPNPILRPLRVKNIRGNAKSCFAALSTKSANSDQQEIARPLTNFAPDICGDRFLTLPFDKSEFEACSKQVQVLKAKVMDMLVDTASDPIANMHLIHTLCRLGVSHHFENEIEKQLAHHFVTLGEVFDHDLHKLQSYFKFSDSMVITCLLDANGKFKDSDIKGIISLHEATQFRINGDAILDEALTFTKPELQSIASHSIDPHLSEYIVNALNYPNLKDVQRLEERKFIYFYEMDASRNKTLHEFAKYDFNWIQMLHQQELIALCSWWKEENMASKFTYIRNRVVDSYFTAVGYYFEPRYARARYIFDVTAMDKLPADYLKLLYKTILDVHDEFKKTAEANYEQPRWVHEGYQPTFHEFLESAMIAARGNATMAQVLIGIEEADENEYQRLINTDNIIYKAIDLFACL
;
A
#
# COMPACT_ATOMS: atom_id res chain seq x y z
N MET A 1 -11.18 -4.03 10.63
CA MET A 1 -10.09 -3.82 11.60
C MET A 1 -9.52 -5.13 12.19
N THR A 2 -10.30 -6.00 12.84
CA THR A 2 -9.74 -7.22 13.48
C THR A 2 -9.05 -8.21 12.52
N VAL A 3 -9.47 -8.24 11.24
CA VAL A 3 -8.87 -9.11 10.20
C VAL A 3 -7.49 -8.61 9.75
N HIS A 4 -7.26 -7.28 9.67
CA HIS A 4 -5.95 -6.70 9.35
C HIS A 4 -4.92 -6.97 10.46
N VAL A 5 -5.35 -7.02 11.73
CA VAL A 5 -4.48 -7.29 12.89
C VAL A 5 -3.94 -8.74 12.90
N CYS A 6 -4.74 -9.72 12.43
CA CYS A 6 -4.27 -11.10 12.26
C CYS A 6 -3.29 -11.25 11.09
N VAL A 7 -3.46 -10.47 10.01
CA VAL A 7 -2.53 -10.43 8.87
C VAL A 7 -1.20 -9.79 9.32
N PHE A 8 -1.28 -8.73 10.12
CA PHE A 8 -0.15 -8.00 10.67
C PHE A 8 0.77 -8.84 11.57
N SER A 9 0.22 -9.61 12.52
CA SER A 9 1.03 -10.54 13.33
C SER A 9 1.73 -11.62 12.48
N ASN A 10 1.20 -11.96 11.31
CA ASN A 10 1.84 -12.92 10.42
C ASN A 10 2.98 -12.28 9.62
N ILE A 11 2.88 -11.00 9.23
CA ILE A 11 3.90 -10.32 8.43
C ILE A 11 5.09 -9.87 9.24
N LEU A 12 4.92 -9.53 10.51
CA LEU A 12 6.03 -9.08 11.36
C LEU A 12 6.45 -10.07 12.45
N CYS A 13 5.80 -11.23 12.62
CA CYS A 13 6.18 -12.20 13.67
C CYS A 13 6.46 -13.63 13.19
N LEU A 14 6.58 -13.89 11.88
CA LEU A 14 6.85 -15.26 11.39
C LEU A 14 8.32 -15.48 11.03
N SER A 15 9.01 -16.22 11.90
CA SER A 15 10.23 -16.99 11.62
C SER A 15 9.92 -18.39 11.04
N LYS A 16 8.74 -18.57 10.42
CA LYS A 16 8.24 -19.87 9.94
C LYS A 16 7.90 -19.83 8.44
N PRO A 17 7.93 -20.98 7.73
CA PRO A 17 7.76 -21.05 6.27
C PRO A 17 6.51 -20.32 5.78
N PHE A 18 6.59 -19.75 4.57
CA PHE A 18 5.51 -19.10 3.84
C PHE A 18 4.29 -20.03 3.84
N SER A 19 3.36 -19.76 4.76
CA SER A 19 2.12 -20.51 4.89
C SER A 19 1.13 -19.99 3.84
N PRO A 20 0.16 -20.81 3.38
CA PRO A 20 -0.88 -20.35 2.46
C PRO A 20 -1.54 -19.04 2.94
N PRO A 21 -1.94 -18.15 2.02
CA PRO A 21 -2.73 -16.97 2.35
C PRO A 21 -3.86 -17.42 3.25
N ASN A 22 -3.96 -16.84 4.44
CA ASN A 22 -4.90 -17.33 5.44
C ASN A 22 -6.32 -17.19 4.86
N PRO A 23 -7.12 -18.28 4.70
CA PRO A 23 -8.46 -18.22 4.08
C PRO A 23 -9.51 -17.48 4.94
N ILE A 24 -9.07 -16.73 5.95
CA ILE A 24 -9.90 -15.94 6.88
C ILE A 24 -10.08 -14.50 6.36
N LEU A 25 -10.21 -14.35 5.05
CA LEU A 25 -11.05 -13.31 4.46
C LEU A 25 -12.37 -13.95 4.05
N ARG A 26 -13.04 -14.64 5.00
CA ARG A 26 -14.47 -14.89 4.80
C ARG A 26 -15.13 -13.51 4.76
N PRO A 27 -15.88 -13.15 3.71
CA PRO A 27 -16.79 -12.04 3.83
C PRO A 27 -17.66 -12.38 5.04
N LEU A 28 -17.75 -11.45 6.00
CA LEU A 28 -18.84 -11.51 6.97
C LEU A 28 -20.11 -11.55 6.12
N ARG A 29 -20.66 -12.75 5.91
CA ARG A 29 -22.06 -12.93 5.54
C ARG A 29 -22.78 -12.18 6.63
N VAL A 30 -23.26 -10.98 6.30
CA VAL A 30 -24.28 -10.28 7.06
C VAL A 30 -25.46 -11.24 7.06
N LYS A 31 -25.49 -12.16 8.03
CA LYS A 31 -26.71 -12.89 8.35
C LYS A 31 -27.73 -11.78 8.60
N ASN A 32 -28.83 -11.83 7.86
CA ASN A 32 -30.00 -10.98 8.04
C ASN A 32 -30.32 -10.84 9.53
N ILE A 33 -29.75 -9.83 10.19
CA ILE A 33 -30.26 -9.29 11.44
C ILE A 33 -31.33 -8.31 10.97
N ARG A 34 -32.53 -8.84 10.76
CA ARG A 34 -33.74 -8.03 10.91
C ARG A 34 -33.73 -7.56 12.36
N GLY A 35 -33.19 -6.38 12.59
CA GLY A 35 -33.02 -5.81 13.92
C GLY A 35 -32.16 -4.55 13.86
N ASN A 36 -32.78 -3.43 13.47
CA ASN A 36 -32.31 -2.06 13.65
C ASN A 36 -30.80 -1.82 13.50
N ALA A 37 -30.36 -1.62 12.25
CA ALA A 37 -29.13 -0.88 11.97
C ALA A 37 -29.29 0.55 12.49
N LYS A 38 -28.90 0.78 13.74
CA LYS A 38 -28.54 2.11 14.21
C LYS A 38 -27.09 2.32 13.77
N SER A 39 -26.92 3.15 12.74
CA SER A 39 -25.69 3.89 12.49
C SER A 39 -25.12 4.37 13.82
N CYS A 40 -23.82 4.20 14.06
CA CYS A 40 -23.12 4.86 15.16
C CYS A 40 -23.01 6.36 14.92
N PHE A 41 -24.14 7.05 14.77
CA PHE A 41 -24.29 8.42 15.21
C PHE A 41 -24.67 8.32 16.67
N ALA A 42 -23.73 8.61 17.57
CA ALA A 42 -24.10 8.94 18.94
C ALA A 42 -24.89 10.26 18.87
N ALA A 43 -26.20 10.17 18.70
CA ALA A 43 -27.11 11.28 18.86
C ALA A 43 -27.03 11.76 20.31
N LEU A 44 -26.34 12.87 20.54
CA LEU A 44 -26.39 13.59 21.81
C LEU A 44 -27.77 14.27 21.89
N SER A 45 -28.73 13.57 22.50
CA SER A 45 -29.98 14.17 22.95
C SER A 45 -29.69 15.04 24.17
N THR A 46 -29.46 16.33 23.98
CA THR A 46 -29.47 17.30 25.08
C THR A 46 -30.92 17.65 25.42
N LYS A 47 -31.45 17.05 26.50
CA LYS A 47 -32.62 17.63 27.17
C LYS A 47 -32.16 18.89 27.89
N SER A 48 -32.71 20.02 27.50
CA SER A 48 -32.71 21.28 28.24
C SER A 48 -33.12 21.05 29.70
N ALA A 49 -32.27 21.47 30.64
CA ALA A 49 -32.68 22.21 31.84
C ALA A 49 -31.46 22.68 32.67
N ASN A 50 -31.41 24.00 32.83
CA ASN A 50 -30.89 24.82 33.94
C ASN A 50 -29.40 24.84 34.30
N SER A 51 -28.95 26.09 34.41
CA SER A 51 -27.69 26.59 34.94
C SER A 51 -27.43 26.13 36.37
N ASP A 52 -26.30 25.46 36.57
CA ASP A 52 -25.32 25.73 37.62
C ASP A 52 -24.10 24.83 37.34
N GLN A 53 -22.91 25.44 37.27
CA GLN A 53 -21.58 24.83 37.08
C GLN A 53 -21.57 23.35 36.61
N GLN A 54 -21.95 23.11 35.36
CA GLN A 54 -21.80 21.79 34.76
C GLN A 54 -20.31 21.56 34.48
N GLU A 55 -19.70 20.70 35.30
CA GLU A 55 -18.48 19.99 34.92
C GLU A 55 -18.70 19.46 33.49
N ILE A 56 -17.91 19.94 32.52
CA ILE A 56 -18.06 19.56 31.12
C ILE A 56 -17.76 18.06 31.03
N ALA A 57 -18.80 17.24 31.15
CA ALA A 57 -18.70 15.79 31.08
C ALA A 57 -18.25 15.43 29.66
N ARG A 58 -16.96 15.13 29.51
CA ARG A 58 -16.41 14.69 28.22
C ARG A 58 -17.08 13.38 27.82
N PRO A 59 -17.47 13.20 26.55
CA PRO A 59 -17.99 11.92 26.08
C PRO A 59 -17.01 10.80 26.41
N LEU A 60 -17.50 9.74 27.05
CA LEU A 60 -16.68 8.56 27.33
C LEU A 60 -16.33 7.88 26.02
N THR A 61 -15.04 7.78 25.72
CA THR A 61 -14.54 7.02 24.57
C THR A 61 -14.57 5.52 24.91
N ASN A 62 -15.05 4.69 23.99
CA ASN A 62 -15.09 3.22 24.15
C ASN A 62 -14.25 2.55 23.06
N PHE A 63 -12.96 2.89 23.01
CA PHE A 63 -12.04 2.28 22.06
C PHE A 63 -11.60 0.89 22.53
N ALA A 64 -11.57 -0.06 21.60
CA ALA A 64 -10.99 -1.37 21.88
C ALA A 64 -9.50 -1.21 22.24
N PRO A 65 -9.01 -1.96 23.24
CA PRO A 65 -7.61 -1.90 23.64
C PRO A 65 -6.69 -2.29 22.48
N ASP A 66 -5.42 -1.90 22.60
CA ASP A 66 -4.38 -2.36 21.70
C ASP A 66 -4.28 -3.90 21.78
N ILE A 67 -4.33 -4.54 20.62
CA ILE A 67 -4.32 -6.01 20.49
C ILE A 67 -2.86 -6.52 20.53
N CYS A 68 -1.90 -5.66 20.18
CA CYS A 68 -0.50 -6.00 20.08
C CYS A 68 0.20 -5.87 21.44
N GLY A 69 -0.18 -4.89 22.26
CA GLY A 69 0.39 -4.68 23.58
C GLY A 69 1.92 -4.64 23.54
N ASP A 70 2.56 -5.30 24.49
CA ASP A 70 4.03 -5.36 24.56
C ASP A 70 4.68 -6.41 23.64
N ARG A 71 3.92 -7.11 22.77
CA ARG A 71 4.45 -8.24 21.97
C ARG A 71 5.66 -7.88 21.13
N PHE A 72 5.65 -6.69 20.54
CA PHE A 72 6.76 -6.21 19.70
C PHE A 72 7.99 -5.82 20.50
N LEU A 73 7.84 -5.35 21.74
CA LEU A 73 8.95 -4.96 22.61
C LEU A 73 9.84 -6.16 23.01
N THR A 74 9.27 -7.36 22.97
CA THR A 74 9.95 -8.60 23.36
C THR A 74 10.38 -9.44 22.17
N LEU A 75 10.29 -8.92 20.95
CA LEU A 75 10.69 -9.68 19.76
C LEU A 75 12.20 -9.94 19.79
N PRO A 76 12.64 -11.21 19.67
CA PRO A 76 14.05 -11.52 19.62
C PRO A 76 14.63 -11.00 18.29
N PHE A 77 15.78 -10.34 18.35
CA PHE A 77 16.55 -9.98 17.17
C PHE A 77 17.79 -10.86 17.07
N ASP A 78 17.80 -11.76 16.07
CA ASP A 78 18.97 -12.58 15.77
C ASP A 78 19.89 -11.86 14.78
N LYS A 79 20.97 -11.28 15.31
CA LYS A 79 21.97 -10.57 14.51
C LYS A 79 22.67 -11.50 13.50
N SER A 80 22.89 -12.77 13.85
CA SER A 80 23.55 -13.72 12.96
C SER A 80 22.65 -14.08 11.78
N GLU A 81 21.35 -14.28 12.02
CA GLU A 81 20.36 -14.51 10.95
C GLU A 81 20.23 -13.29 10.03
N PHE A 82 20.20 -12.09 10.61
CA PHE A 82 20.16 -10.83 9.86
C PHE A 82 21.35 -10.68 8.91
N GLU A 83 22.57 -10.88 9.41
CA GLU A 83 23.80 -10.79 8.61
C GLU A 83 23.85 -11.88 7.54
N ALA A 84 23.39 -13.10 7.86
CA ALA A 84 23.31 -14.19 6.90
C ALA A 84 22.32 -13.88 5.77
N CYS A 85 21.12 -13.37 6.08
CA CYS A 85 20.13 -12.97 5.08
C CYS A 85 20.66 -11.85 4.19
N SER A 86 21.22 -10.79 4.80
CA SER A 86 21.82 -9.66 4.07
C SER A 86 22.90 -10.14 3.08
N LYS A 87 23.77 -11.06 3.50
CA LYS A 87 24.80 -11.64 2.62
C LYS A 87 24.20 -12.42 1.46
N GLN A 88 23.15 -13.22 1.68
CA GLN A 88 22.48 -13.96 0.61
C GLN A 88 21.79 -13.02 -0.38
N VAL A 89 21.15 -11.94 0.11
CA VAL A 89 20.58 -10.88 -0.74
C VAL A 89 21.63 -10.32 -1.68
N GLN A 90 22.84 -9.99 -1.21
CA GLN A 90 23.90 -9.46 -2.09
C GLN A 90 24.37 -10.47 -3.15
N VAL A 91 24.51 -11.75 -2.78
CA VAL A 91 24.90 -12.82 -3.73
C VAL A 91 23.84 -13.02 -4.81
N LEU A 92 22.56 -13.06 -4.42
CA LEU A 92 21.45 -13.28 -5.33
C LEU A 92 21.20 -12.03 -6.20
N LYS A 93 21.37 -10.83 -5.65
CA LYS A 93 21.31 -9.57 -6.39
C LYS A 93 22.27 -9.57 -7.59
N ALA A 94 23.52 -10.01 -7.40
CA ALA A 94 24.48 -10.11 -8.48
C ALA A 94 24.03 -11.09 -9.58
N LYS A 95 23.53 -12.27 -9.21
CA LYS A 95 23.02 -13.26 -10.19
C LYS A 95 21.81 -12.73 -10.97
N VAL A 96 20.92 -12.00 -10.31
CA VAL A 96 19.76 -11.40 -10.97
C VAL A 96 20.18 -10.25 -11.89
N MET A 97 21.23 -9.50 -11.53
CA MET A 97 21.84 -8.52 -12.43
C MET A 97 22.35 -9.19 -13.71
N ASP A 98 23.05 -10.33 -13.61
CA ASP A 98 23.49 -11.09 -14.79
C ASP A 98 22.28 -11.50 -15.65
N MET A 99 21.19 -11.98 -15.04
CA MET A 99 19.96 -12.31 -15.77
C MET A 99 19.32 -11.11 -16.48
N LEU A 100 19.33 -9.92 -15.85
CA LEU A 100 18.86 -8.68 -16.47
C LEU A 100 19.72 -8.29 -17.68
N VAL A 101 21.04 -8.50 -17.61
CA VAL A 101 21.95 -8.26 -18.73
C VAL A 101 21.72 -9.26 -19.86
N ASP A 102 21.63 -10.55 -19.53
CA ASP A 102 21.45 -11.63 -20.52
C ASP A 102 20.14 -11.49 -21.31
N THR A 103 19.07 -11.04 -20.65
CA THR A 103 17.76 -10.86 -21.27
C THR A 103 17.60 -9.53 -22.00
N ALA A 104 18.48 -8.54 -21.80
CA ALA A 104 18.30 -7.16 -22.28
C ALA A 104 18.11 -7.00 -23.80
N SER A 105 18.53 -7.99 -24.60
CA SER A 105 18.37 -7.95 -26.06
C SER A 105 17.04 -8.53 -26.56
N ASP A 106 16.32 -9.30 -25.72
CA ASP A 106 15.00 -9.86 -26.01
C ASP A 106 13.94 -9.11 -25.19
N PRO A 107 13.16 -8.19 -25.81
CA PRO A 107 12.18 -7.39 -25.10
C PRO A 107 11.13 -8.23 -24.35
N ILE A 108 10.73 -9.39 -24.89
CA ILE A 108 9.68 -10.21 -24.28
C ILE A 108 10.24 -10.91 -23.04
N ALA A 109 11.41 -11.55 -23.17
CA ALA A 109 12.06 -12.24 -22.06
C ALA A 109 12.46 -11.26 -20.95
N ASN A 110 12.98 -10.09 -21.31
CA ASN A 110 13.37 -9.04 -20.37
C ASN A 110 12.18 -8.51 -19.58
N MET A 111 11.08 -8.15 -20.26
CA MET A 111 9.89 -7.66 -19.57
C MET A 111 9.25 -8.72 -18.68
N HIS A 112 9.26 -10.00 -19.07
CA HIS A 112 8.80 -11.08 -18.19
C HIS A 112 9.63 -11.19 -16.90
N LEU A 113 10.96 -11.04 -17.02
CA LEU A 113 11.85 -10.98 -15.88
C LEU A 113 11.54 -9.78 -14.99
N ILE A 114 11.43 -8.58 -15.56
CA ILE A 114 11.11 -7.33 -14.83
C ILE A 114 9.77 -7.46 -14.10
N HIS A 115 8.72 -7.91 -14.79
CA HIS A 115 7.41 -8.16 -14.18
C HIS A 115 7.53 -9.10 -12.98
N THR A 116 8.28 -10.20 -13.12
CA THR A 116 8.50 -11.16 -12.03
C THR A 116 9.25 -10.52 -10.86
N LEU A 117 10.25 -9.68 -11.10
CA LEU A 117 10.99 -8.95 -10.05
C LEU A 117 10.08 -7.97 -9.29
N CYS A 118 9.24 -7.22 -10.01
CA CYS A 118 8.27 -6.30 -9.42
C CYS A 118 7.28 -7.05 -8.52
N ARG A 119 6.72 -8.15 -9.01
CA ARG A 119 5.77 -8.96 -8.25
C ARG A 119 6.37 -9.65 -7.03
N LEU A 120 7.65 -10.02 -7.11
CA LEU A 120 8.39 -10.59 -5.99
C LEU A 120 8.87 -9.54 -4.99
N GLY A 121 8.68 -8.25 -5.26
CA GLY A 121 9.07 -7.16 -4.35
C GLY A 121 10.54 -6.81 -4.36
N VAL A 122 11.30 -7.31 -5.34
CA VAL A 122 12.77 -7.19 -5.39
C VAL A 122 13.26 -6.25 -6.49
N SER A 123 12.36 -5.63 -7.24
CA SER A 123 12.70 -4.66 -8.30
C SER A 123 13.40 -3.41 -7.77
N HIS A 124 13.15 -3.03 -6.51
CA HIS A 124 13.77 -1.88 -5.85
C HIS A 124 15.31 -1.96 -5.78
N HIS A 125 15.90 -3.14 -6.02
CA HIS A 125 17.36 -3.32 -6.12
C HIS A 125 17.96 -2.88 -7.46
N PHE A 126 17.14 -2.69 -8.49
CA PHE A 126 17.53 -2.56 -9.90
C PHE A 126 16.79 -1.43 -10.63
N GLU A 127 16.31 -0.41 -9.91
CA GLU A 127 15.46 0.65 -10.47
C GLU A 127 16.07 1.30 -11.72
N ASN A 128 17.37 1.65 -11.65
CA ASN A 128 18.08 2.30 -12.76
C ASN A 128 18.21 1.38 -13.97
N GLU A 129 18.53 0.11 -13.75
CA GLU A 129 18.67 -0.88 -14.81
C GLU A 129 17.32 -1.17 -15.48
N ILE A 130 16.28 -1.36 -14.68
CA ILE A 130 14.90 -1.57 -15.13
C ILE A 130 14.43 -0.37 -15.94
N GLU A 131 14.58 0.85 -15.43
CA GLU A 131 14.15 2.07 -16.12
C GLU A 131 14.84 2.21 -17.49
N LYS A 132 16.16 2.01 -17.53
CA LYS A 132 16.94 2.08 -18.77
C LYS A 132 16.52 1.02 -19.79
N GLN A 133 16.31 -0.23 -19.35
CA GLN A 133 15.91 -1.33 -20.23
C GLN A 133 14.48 -1.11 -20.77
N LEU A 134 13.54 -0.73 -19.91
CA LEU A 134 12.18 -0.38 -20.32
C LEU A 134 12.17 0.77 -21.32
N ALA A 135 12.92 1.85 -21.06
CA ALA A 135 13.03 2.99 -21.97
C ALA A 135 13.54 2.57 -23.36
N HIS A 136 14.55 1.70 -23.41
CA HIS A 136 15.05 1.15 -24.67
C HIS A 136 13.98 0.34 -25.40
N HIS A 137 13.29 -0.56 -24.69
CA HIS A 137 12.25 -1.39 -25.27
C HIS A 137 11.06 -0.58 -25.77
N PHE A 138 10.69 0.54 -25.13
CA PHE A 138 9.61 1.41 -25.63
C PHE A 138 9.93 2.01 -26.99
N VAL A 139 11.18 2.37 -27.25
CA VAL A 139 11.60 2.84 -28.57
C VAL A 139 11.47 1.71 -29.59
N THR A 140 12.08 0.56 -29.29
CA THR A 140 12.11 -0.59 -30.22
C THR A 140 10.72 -1.14 -30.53
N LEU A 141 9.83 -1.24 -29.54
CA LEU A 141 8.49 -1.79 -29.73
C LEU A 141 7.52 -0.79 -30.34
N GLY A 142 7.69 0.51 -30.07
CA GLY A 142 6.94 1.56 -30.75
C GLY A 142 7.17 1.56 -32.26
N GLU A 143 8.37 1.20 -32.71
CA GLU A 143 8.69 1.01 -34.13
C GLU A 143 8.04 -0.26 -34.73
N VAL A 144 7.78 -1.29 -33.92
CA VAL A 144 7.24 -2.58 -34.36
C VAL A 144 5.71 -2.60 -34.45
N PHE A 145 5.01 -1.89 -33.55
CA PHE A 145 3.56 -2.02 -33.41
C PHE A 145 2.71 -0.97 -34.14
N ASP A 146 3.30 -0.04 -34.91
CA ASP A 146 2.59 1.03 -35.67
C ASP A 146 1.39 1.63 -34.92
N HIS A 147 1.57 1.78 -33.60
CA HIS A 147 0.58 2.31 -32.68
C HIS A 147 1.11 3.63 -32.15
N ASP A 148 0.22 4.61 -32.07
CA ASP A 148 0.50 5.97 -31.64
C ASP A 148 1.37 5.95 -30.36
N LEU A 149 2.64 6.36 -30.49
CA LEU A 149 3.67 6.28 -29.45
C LEU A 149 3.21 6.94 -28.15
N HIS A 150 2.32 7.94 -28.26
CA HIS A 150 1.70 8.63 -27.12
C HIS A 150 0.67 7.78 -26.37
N LYS A 151 -0.11 6.95 -27.07
CA LYS A 151 -0.99 5.96 -26.44
C LYS A 151 -0.15 4.88 -25.77
N LEU A 152 0.85 4.34 -26.46
CA LEU A 152 1.76 3.35 -25.89
C LEU A 152 2.48 3.90 -24.65
N GLN A 153 3.04 5.11 -24.66
CA GLN A 153 3.66 5.72 -23.48
C GLN A 153 2.74 5.86 -22.26
N SER A 154 1.43 6.06 -22.46
CA SER A 154 0.47 6.10 -21.34
C SER A 154 0.13 4.71 -20.78
N TYR A 155 0.09 3.69 -21.63
CA TYR A 155 -0.19 2.32 -21.24
C TYR A 155 1.03 1.63 -20.61
N PHE A 156 2.22 1.93 -21.11
CA PHE A 156 3.44 1.16 -20.87
C PHE A 156 4.29 1.63 -19.68
N LYS A 157 3.86 2.63 -18.90
CA LYS A 157 4.56 3.01 -17.65
C LYS A 157 4.55 1.92 -16.57
N PHE A 158 3.86 0.81 -16.80
CA PHE A 158 3.78 -0.32 -15.89
C PHE A 158 4.00 -1.61 -16.67
N SER A 159 4.74 -2.56 -16.08
CA SER A 159 5.16 -3.84 -16.70
C SER A 159 4.03 -4.67 -17.33
N ASP A 160 2.78 -4.39 -16.96
CA ASP A 160 1.62 -5.25 -17.25
C ASP A 160 0.91 -4.87 -18.55
N SER A 161 1.25 -3.75 -19.19
CA SER A 161 0.58 -3.30 -20.41
C SER A 161 1.04 -4.00 -21.70
N MET A 162 2.25 -4.55 -21.78
CA MET A 162 2.66 -5.30 -22.98
C MET A 162 2.00 -6.67 -23.05
N VAL A 163 1.52 -7.18 -21.91
CA VAL A 163 0.65 -8.36 -21.87
C VAL A 163 -0.57 -8.10 -22.75
N ILE A 164 -1.13 -6.89 -22.75
CA ILE A 164 -2.30 -6.55 -23.58
C ILE A 164 -1.97 -6.68 -25.08
N THR A 165 -0.85 -6.09 -25.56
CA THR A 165 -0.49 -6.15 -26.99
C THR A 165 -0.08 -7.54 -27.45
N CYS A 166 0.57 -8.35 -26.61
CA CYS A 166 0.89 -9.74 -26.94
C CYS A 166 -0.36 -10.64 -27.04
N LEU A 167 -1.42 -10.31 -26.29
CA LEU A 167 -2.64 -11.10 -26.23
C LEU A 167 -3.71 -10.68 -27.25
N LEU A 168 -3.48 -9.64 -28.06
CA LEU A 168 -4.39 -9.27 -29.16
C LEU A 168 -3.99 -9.99 -30.47
N ASP A 169 -4.98 -10.50 -31.19
CA ASP A 169 -4.87 -11.06 -32.54
C ASP A 169 -4.77 -9.97 -33.61
N ALA A 170 -4.54 -10.37 -34.86
CA ALA A 170 -4.42 -9.45 -35.98
C ALA A 170 -5.70 -8.62 -36.24
N ASN A 171 -6.83 -8.99 -35.63
CA ASN A 171 -8.10 -8.28 -35.70
C ASN A 171 -8.38 -7.43 -34.45
N GLY A 172 -7.42 -7.33 -33.52
CA GLY A 172 -7.58 -6.62 -32.26
C GLY A 172 -8.48 -7.34 -31.25
N LYS A 173 -8.66 -8.65 -31.35
CA LYS A 173 -9.38 -9.48 -30.37
C LYS A 173 -8.42 -10.22 -29.46
N PHE A 174 -8.82 -10.45 -28.20
CA PHE A 174 -8.01 -11.28 -27.30
C PHE A 174 -7.89 -12.71 -27.84
N LYS A 175 -6.65 -13.19 -28.00
CA LYS A 175 -6.31 -14.56 -28.38
C LYS A 175 -6.64 -15.51 -27.24
N ASP A 176 -6.95 -16.76 -27.58
CA ASP A 176 -6.86 -17.87 -26.64
C ASP A 176 -5.44 -17.90 -26.08
N SER A 177 -5.34 -17.61 -24.79
CA SER A 177 -4.09 -17.45 -24.07
C SER A 177 -4.04 -18.48 -22.95
N ASP A 178 -2.84 -18.85 -22.53
CA ASP A 178 -2.71 -19.73 -21.38
C ASP A 178 -3.27 -19.04 -20.11
N ILE A 179 -3.54 -19.84 -19.08
CA ILE A 179 -4.18 -19.33 -17.84
C ILE A 179 -3.35 -18.19 -17.23
N LYS A 180 -2.01 -18.26 -17.33
CA LYS A 180 -1.11 -17.20 -16.85
C LYS A 180 -1.32 -15.90 -17.63
N GLY A 181 -1.42 -15.96 -18.97
CA GLY A 181 -1.74 -14.83 -19.81
C GLY A 181 -3.10 -14.20 -19.48
N ILE A 182 -4.14 -15.01 -19.23
CA ILE A 182 -5.47 -14.50 -18.85
C ILE A 182 -5.44 -13.81 -17.48
N ILE A 183 -4.71 -14.36 -16.50
CA ILE A 183 -4.53 -13.72 -15.18
C ILE A 183 -3.78 -12.40 -15.34
N SER A 184 -2.66 -12.38 -16.06
CA SER A 184 -1.88 -11.16 -16.28
C SER A 184 -2.69 -10.08 -17.02
N LEU A 185 -3.53 -10.47 -17.98
CA LEU A 185 -4.44 -9.54 -18.65
C LEU A 185 -5.48 -8.97 -17.68
N HIS A 186 -6.04 -9.82 -16.81
CA HIS A 186 -7.01 -9.40 -15.80
C HIS A 186 -6.44 -8.34 -14.85
N GLU A 187 -5.22 -8.57 -14.37
CA GLU A 187 -4.47 -7.62 -13.53
C GLU A 187 -4.17 -6.32 -14.28
N ALA A 188 -3.82 -6.39 -15.57
CA ALA A 188 -3.63 -5.19 -16.39
C ALA A 188 -4.90 -4.34 -16.50
N THR A 189 -6.09 -4.94 -16.43
CA THR A 189 -7.36 -4.18 -16.44
C THR A 189 -7.56 -3.30 -15.21
N GLN A 190 -6.72 -3.41 -14.18
CA GLN A 190 -6.81 -2.53 -13.01
C GLN A 190 -6.26 -1.14 -13.30
N PHE A 191 -5.47 -0.97 -14.36
CA PHE A 191 -4.91 0.30 -14.81
C PHE A 191 -5.86 1.12 -15.69
N ARG A 192 -7.13 0.70 -15.83
CA ARG A 192 -8.14 1.40 -16.63
C ARG A 192 -8.31 2.85 -16.22
N ILE A 193 -8.41 3.70 -17.23
CA ILE A 193 -8.84 5.10 -17.11
C ILE A 193 -10.17 5.31 -17.84
N ASN A 194 -10.86 6.41 -17.54
CA ASN A 194 -12.13 6.75 -18.19
C ASN A 194 -11.97 6.82 -19.71
N GLY A 195 -12.74 6.02 -20.44
CA GLY A 195 -12.71 5.96 -21.91
C GLY A 195 -11.75 4.91 -22.50
N ASP A 196 -11.13 4.07 -21.67
CA ASP A 196 -10.25 2.99 -22.12
C ASP A 196 -11.03 1.73 -22.53
N ALA A 197 -11.60 1.78 -23.73
CA ALA A 197 -12.45 0.72 -24.27
C ALA A 197 -11.75 -0.64 -24.35
N ILE A 198 -10.42 -0.67 -24.58
CA ILE A 198 -9.67 -1.93 -24.74
C ILE A 198 -9.58 -2.66 -23.41
N LEU A 199 -9.21 -1.96 -22.35
CA LEU A 199 -9.14 -2.59 -21.03
C LEU A 199 -10.53 -2.87 -20.43
N ASP A 200 -11.56 -2.11 -20.79
CA ASP A 200 -12.95 -2.42 -20.46
C ASP A 200 -13.41 -3.74 -21.12
N GLU A 201 -13.07 -3.95 -22.39
CA GLU A 201 -13.31 -5.22 -23.09
C GLU A 201 -12.49 -6.35 -22.46
N ALA A 202 -11.21 -6.11 -22.15
CA ALA A 202 -10.34 -7.08 -21.48
C ALA A 202 -10.93 -7.56 -20.15
N LEU A 203 -11.54 -6.66 -19.36
CA LEU A 203 -12.16 -7.05 -18.10
C LEU A 203 -13.39 -7.92 -18.34
N THR A 204 -14.20 -7.53 -19.32
CA THR A 204 -15.42 -8.26 -19.70
C THR A 204 -15.10 -9.66 -20.20
N PHE A 205 -13.97 -9.82 -20.89
CA PHE A 205 -13.44 -11.11 -21.34
C PHE A 205 -12.84 -11.93 -20.19
N THR A 206 -11.85 -11.39 -19.47
CA THR A 206 -11.05 -12.16 -18.51
C THR A 206 -11.81 -12.59 -17.26
N LYS A 207 -12.70 -11.73 -16.73
CA LYS A 207 -13.39 -11.99 -15.47
C LYS A 207 -14.25 -13.26 -15.48
N PRO A 208 -15.18 -13.48 -16.44
CA PRO A 208 -15.98 -14.70 -16.47
C PRO A 208 -15.13 -15.94 -16.75
N GLU A 209 -14.11 -15.84 -17.62
CA GLU A 209 -13.18 -16.94 -17.91
C GLU A 209 -12.45 -17.39 -16.64
N LEU A 210 -11.85 -16.46 -15.90
CA LEU A 210 -11.18 -16.76 -14.64
C LEU A 210 -12.13 -17.32 -13.58
N GLN A 211 -13.37 -16.82 -13.48
CA GLN A 211 -14.38 -17.40 -12.59
C GLN A 211 -14.73 -18.85 -12.96
N SER A 212 -14.83 -19.13 -14.26
CA SER A 212 -15.05 -20.49 -14.77
C SER A 212 -13.86 -21.40 -14.47
N ILE A 213 -12.63 -20.95 -14.75
CA ILE A 213 -11.41 -21.73 -14.46
C ILE A 213 -11.28 -22.00 -12.96
N ALA A 214 -11.48 -21.00 -12.11
CA ALA A 214 -11.38 -21.17 -10.66
C ALA A 214 -12.39 -22.18 -10.10
N SER A 215 -13.59 -22.25 -10.68
CA SER A 215 -14.65 -23.16 -10.23
C SER A 215 -14.49 -24.60 -10.73
N HIS A 216 -13.80 -24.82 -11.84
CA HIS A 216 -13.60 -26.15 -12.44
C HIS A 216 -12.16 -26.69 -12.30
N SER A 217 -11.21 -25.89 -11.82
CA SER A 217 -9.82 -26.32 -11.63
C SER A 217 -9.72 -27.43 -10.59
N ILE A 218 -9.07 -28.53 -10.98
CA ILE A 218 -8.66 -29.61 -10.06
C ILE A 218 -7.40 -29.27 -9.25
N ASP A 219 -6.66 -28.24 -9.66
CA ASP A 219 -5.54 -27.69 -8.89
C ASP A 219 -6.07 -26.64 -7.89
N PRO A 220 -6.04 -26.93 -6.58
CA PRO A 220 -6.52 -26.01 -5.56
C PRO A 220 -5.67 -24.74 -5.46
N HIS A 221 -4.36 -24.82 -5.73
CA HIS A 221 -3.46 -23.67 -5.65
C HIS A 221 -3.71 -22.70 -6.79
N LEU A 222 -3.94 -23.22 -8.00
CA LEU A 222 -4.35 -22.39 -9.13
C LEU A 222 -5.71 -21.74 -8.90
N SER A 223 -6.68 -22.48 -8.36
CA SER A 223 -8.00 -21.93 -8.02
C SER A 223 -7.87 -20.79 -6.98
N GLU A 224 -7.09 -21.01 -5.92
CA GLU A 224 -6.82 -20.00 -4.90
C GLU A 224 -6.13 -18.75 -5.48
N TYR A 225 -5.15 -18.94 -6.36
CA TYR A 225 -4.45 -17.85 -7.02
C TYR A 225 -5.39 -17.00 -7.90
N ILE A 226 -6.24 -17.64 -8.69
CA ILE A 226 -7.23 -16.95 -9.52
C ILE A 226 -8.25 -16.21 -8.66
N VAL A 227 -8.74 -16.84 -7.59
CA VAL A 227 -9.65 -16.20 -6.63
C VAL A 227 -9.00 -15.01 -5.94
N ASN A 228 -7.70 -15.07 -5.65
CA ASN A 228 -6.96 -13.92 -5.12
C ASN A 228 -6.93 -12.78 -6.15
N ALA A 229 -6.49 -13.03 -7.39
CA ALA A 229 -6.42 -12.02 -8.46
C ALA A 229 -7.78 -11.35 -8.73
N LEU A 230 -8.88 -12.11 -8.67
CA LEU A 230 -10.24 -11.60 -8.89
C LEU A 230 -10.75 -10.69 -7.76
N ASN A 231 -10.32 -10.92 -6.51
CA ASN A 231 -10.84 -10.23 -5.32
C ASN A 231 -9.91 -9.12 -4.82
N TYR A 232 -8.60 -9.32 -4.95
CA TYR A 232 -7.54 -8.45 -4.44
C TYR A 232 -6.54 -8.21 -5.57
N PRO A 233 -6.91 -7.37 -6.55
CA PRO A 233 -6.02 -7.11 -7.68
C PRO A 233 -4.75 -6.40 -7.20
N ASN A 234 -3.61 -6.75 -7.78
CA ASN A 234 -2.28 -6.37 -7.28
C ASN A 234 -2.12 -4.85 -7.12
N LEU A 235 -2.65 -4.07 -8.07
CA LEU A 235 -2.56 -2.60 -8.06
C LEU A 235 -3.30 -1.92 -6.88
N LYS A 236 -4.24 -2.62 -6.23
CA LYS A 236 -5.17 -2.01 -5.26
C LYS A 236 -4.95 -2.46 -3.82
N ASP A 237 -4.05 -3.42 -3.58
CA ASP A 237 -3.74 -3.91 -2.24
C ASP A 237 -2.35 -3.38 -1.80
N VAL A 238 -2.04 -3.53 -0.52
CA VAL A 238 -0.77 -3.06 0.05
C VAL A 238 0.36 -3.89 -0.55
N GLN A 239 1.33 -3.23 -1.19
CA GLN A 239 2.39 -3.89 -1.95
C GLN A 239 3.07 -5.03 -1.17
N ARG A 240 3.45 -4.81 0.09
CA ARG A 240 4.08 -5.86 0.91
C ARG A 240 3.20 -7.08 1.20
N LEU A 241 1.88 -6.92 1.20
CA LEU A 241 0.93 -8.03 1.31
C LEU A 241 0.92 -8.85 0.03
N GLU A 242 0.85 -8.18 -1.11
CA GLU A 242 0.82 -8.83 -2.42
C GLU A 242 2.12 -9.55 -2.73
N GLU A 243 3.27 -8.94 -2.41
CA GLU A 243 4.58 -9.58 -2.54
C GLU A 243 4.64 -10.90 -1.77
N ARG A 244 4.17 -10.89 -0.51
CA ARG A 244 4.14 -12.09 0.32
C ARG A 244 3.23 -13.17 -0.27
N LYS A 245 2.02 -12.79 -0.71
CA LYS A 245 1.08 -13.72 -1.37
C LYS A 245 1.70 -14.28 -2.65
N PHE A 246 2.35 -13.43 -3.44
CA PHE A 246 2.96 -13.84 -4.69
C PHE A 246 4.17 -14.75 -4.49
N ILE A 247 5.04 -14.50 -3.51
CA ILE A 247 6.12 -15.43 -3.16
C ILE A 247 5.57 -16.84 -2.89
N TYR A 248 4.45 -16.94 -2.16
CA TYR A 248 3.77 -18.21 -1.93
C TYR A 248 3.28 -18.86 -3.22
N PHE A 249 2.54 -18.14 -4.08
CA PHE A 249 2.05 -18.70 -5.34
C PHE A 249 3.18 -19.07 -6.31
N TYR A 250 4.22 -18.24 -6.35
CA TYR A 250 5.42 -18.47 -7.15
C TYR A 250 6.20 -19.70 -6.65
N GLU A 251 6.21 -19.99 -5.33
CA GLU A 251 6.79 -21.23 -4.77
C GLU A 251 6.08 -22.49 -5.29
N MET A 252 4.79 -22.40 -5.60
CA MET A 252 3.99 -23.52 -6.11
C MET A 252 4.10 -23.69 -7.64
N ASP A 253 4.54 -22.66 -8.36
CA ASP A 253 4.72 -22.73 -9.81
C ASP A 253 5.88 -23.67 -10.20
N ALA A 254 5.56 -24.66 -11.02
CA ALA A 254 6.52 -25.63 -11.53
C ALA A 254 7.54 -25.01 -12.50
N SER A 255 7.18 -23.91 -13.18
CA SER A 255 8.08 -23.20 -14.10
C SER A 255 8.89 -22.09 -13.42
N ARG A 256 8.81 -21.96 -12.09
CA ARG A 256 9.47 -20.85 -11.37
C ARG A 256 10.98 -20.84 -11.59
N ASN A 257 11.53 -19.64 -11.71
CA ASN A 257 12.95 -19.44 -11.56
C ASN A 257 13.34 -19.53 -10.07
N LYS A 258 14.11 -20.56 -9.71
CA LYS A 258 14.53 -20.83 -8.32
C LYS A 258 15.39 -19.69 -7.73
N THR A 259 16.25 -19.07 -8.53
CA THR A 259 17.08 -17.95 -8.09
C THR A 259 16.24 -16.74 -7.72
N LEU A 260 15.23 -16.38 -8.53
CA LEU A 260 14.31 -15.30 -8.22
C LEU A 260 13.50 -15.58 -6.95
N HIS A 261 13.02 -16.82 -6.81
CA HIS A 261 12.25 -17.24 -5.64
C HIS A 261 13.09 -17.18 -4.35
N GLU A 262 14.32 -17.70 -4.37
CA GLU A 262 15.25 -17.60 -3.23
C GLU A 262 15.56 -16.14 -2.89
N PHE A 263 15.79 -15.32 -3.91
CA PHE A 263 16.09 -13.90 -3.73
C PHE A 263 14.95 -13.17 -3.01
N ALA A 264 13.71 -13.38 -3.46
CA ALA A 264 12.53 -12.80 -2.83
C ALA A 264 12.37 -13.22 -1.37
N LYS A 265 12.62 -14.49 -1.03
CA LYS A 265 12.50 -14.97 0.36
C LYS A 265 13.54 -14.33 1.28
N TYR A 266 14.80 -14.27 0.83
CA TYR A 266 15.87 -13.66 1.63
C TYR A 266 15.69 -12.15 1.77
N ASP A 267 15.29 -11.47 0.71
CA ASP A 267 15.04 -10.04 0.73
C ASP A 267 13.84 -9.68 1.61
N PHE A 268 12.72 -10.39 1.46
CA PHE A 268 11.52 -10.18 2.28
C PHE A 268 11.84 -10.33 3.77
N ASN A 269 12.55 -11.38 4.15
CA ASN A 269 12.94 -11.63 5.54
C ASN A 269 13.94 -10.58 6.05
N TRP A 270 14.94 -10.22 5.25
CA TRP A 270 15.92 -9.20 5.63
C TRP A 270 15.26 -7.86 5.92
N ILE A 271 14.37 -7.40 5.04
CA ILE A 271 13.62 -6.15 5.24
C ILE A 271 12.62 -6.28 6.40
N GLN A 272 11.95 -7.43 6.57
CA GLN A 272 11.07 -7.68 7.72
C GLN A 272 11.82 -7.49 9.04
N MET A 273 13.07 -7.97 9.14
CA MET A 273 13.89 -7.78 10.34
C MET A 273 14.25 -6.31 10.58
N LEU A 274 14.49 -5.53 9.52
CA LEU A 274 14.66 -4.07 9.64
C LEU A 274 13.38 -3.41 10.18
N HIS A 275 12.21 -3.77 9.63
CA HIS A 275 10.93 -3.24 10.09
C HIS A 275 10.63 -3.60 11.55
N GLN A 276 10.99 -4.81 11.98
CA GLN A 276 10.87 -5.21 13.39
C GLN A 276 11.72 -4.33 14.30
N GLN A 277 12.95 -3.99 13.91
CA GLN A 277 13.81 -3.08 14.70
C GLN A 277 13.22 -1.67 14.80
N GLU A 278 12.77 -1.12 13.67
CA GLU A 278 12.10 0.18 13.62
C GLU A 278 10.86 0.19 14.54
N LEU A 279 10.03 -0.86 14.48
CA LEU A 279 8.84 -0.99 15.29
C LEU A 279 9.15 -1.18 16.78
N ILE A 280 10.20 -1.91 17.13
CA ILE A 280 10.68 -2.03 18.53
C ILE A 280 11.06 -0.66 19.06
N ALA A 281 11.83 0.12 18.29
CA ALA A 281 12.25 1.46 18.69
C ALA A 281 11.03 2.39 18.89
N LEU A 282 10.09 2.39 17.94
CA LEU A 282 8.87 3.19 18.02
C LEU A 282 7.99 2.79 19.22
N CYS A 283 7.76 1.49 19.43
CA CYS A 283 6.98 1.01 20.57
C CYS A 283 7.67 1.33 21.91
N SER A 284 9.00 1.27 21.96
CA SER A 284 9.78 1.61 23.16
C SER A 284 9.60 3.08 23.51
N TRP A 285 9.79 3.96 22.54
CA TRP A 285 9.54 5.40 22.69
C TRP A 285 8.10 5.70 23.13
N TRP A 286 7.10 5.08 22.49
CA TRP A 286 5.69 5.26 22.83
C TRP A 286 5.38 4.90 24.30
N LYS A 287 6.03 3.85 24.79
CA LYS A 287 5.91 3.37 26.18
C LYS A 287 6.67 4.26 27.17
N GLU A 288 7.91 4.64 26.85
CA GLU A 288 8.75 5.51 27.68
C GLU A 288 8.11 6.90 27.87
N GLU A 289 7.50 7.44 26.81
CA GLU A 289 6.75 8.70 26.89
C GLU A 289 5.36 8.54 27.52
N ASN A 290 4.96 7.32 27.90
CA ASN A 290 3.68 7.02 28.53
C ASN A 290 2.48 7.59 27.73
N MET A 291 2.55 7.51 26.39
CA MET A 291 1.59 8.14 25.49
C MET A 291 0.17 7.64 25.71
N ALA A 292 0.01 6.32 25.94
CA ALA A 292 -1.30 5.71 26.16
C ALA A 292 -2.03 6.27 27.41
N SER A 293 -1.30 6.63 28.47
CA SER A 293 -1.92 7.22 29.66
C SER A 293 -2.10 8.74 29.54
N LYS A 294 -1.23 9.43 28.79
CA LYS A 294 -1.36 10.87 28.51
C LYS A 294 -2.58 11.16 27.64
N PHE A 295 -2.87 10.27 26.70
CA PHE A 295 -3.94 10.42 25.72
C PHE A 295 -4.98 9.30 25.82
N THR A 296 -5.67 9.20 26.97
CA THR A 296 -6.71 8.15 27.18
C THR A 296 -7.93 8.27 26.26
N TYR A 297 -8.08 9.42 25.60
CA TYR A 297 -9.16 9.73 24.68
C TYR A 297 -8.81 9.48 23.21
N ILE A 298 -7.60 8.99 22.89
CA ILE A 298 -7.23 8.56 21.53
C ILE A 298 -7.09 7.04 21.46
N ARG A 299 -7.17 6.50 20.24
CA ARG A 299 -6.93 5.07 20.01
C ARG A 299 -5.44 4.77 20.18
N ASN A 300 -5.09 3.83 21.07
CA ASN A 300 -3.72 3.31 21.17
C ASN A 300 -3.46 2.31 20.03
N ARG A 301 -2.84 2.79 18.94
CA ARG A 301 -2.73 2.09 17.65
C ARG A 301 -1.36 2.29 16.97
N VAL A 302 -0.31 2.53 17.76
CA VAL A 302 1.05 2.84 17.24
C VAL A 302 1.55 1.80 16.23
N VAL A 303 1.22 0.54 16.48
CA VAL A 303 1.57 -0.59 15.63
C VAL A 303 0.81 -0.57 14.29
N ASP A 304 -0.47 -0.20 14.31
CA ASP A 304 -1.30 -0.08 13.11
C ASP A 304 -0.87 1.15 12.27
N SER A 305 -0.42 2.22 12.92
CA SER A 305 0.17 3.39 12.25
C SER A 305 1.46 3.01 11.50
N TYR A 306 2.38 2.32 12.17
CA TYR A 306 3.63 1.88 11.54
C TYR A 306 3.39 0.92 10.37
N PHE A 307 2.40 0.04 10.46
CA PHE A 307 1.98 -0.79 9.34
C PHE A 307 1.56 0.04 8.12
N THR A 308 0.84 1.13 8.35
CA THR A 308 0.41 2.04 7.29
C THR A 308 1.62 2.69 6.62
N ALA A 309 2.63 3.11 7.41
CA ALA A 309 3.89 3.63 6.88
C ALA A 309 4.65 2.61 6.00
N VAL A 310 4.79 1.37 6.48
CA VAL A 310 5.39 0.27 5.71
C VAL A 310 4.62 -0.02 4.42
N GLY A 311 3.29 0.14 4.44
CA GLY A 311 2.45 -0.05 3.27
C GLY A 311 2.67 1.00 2.17
N TYR A 312 3.07 2.22 2.54
CA TYR A 312 3.39 3.27 1.57
C TYR A 312 4.80 3.11 0.98
N TYR A 313 5.79 2.75 1.80
CA TYR A 313 7.18 2.62 1.38
C TYR A 313 7.89 1.63 2.31
N PHE A 314 8.15 0.45 1.78
CA PHE A 314 8.73 -0.66 2.54
C PHE A 314 10.26 -0.72 2.43
N GLU A 315 10.82 -0.05 1.43
CA GLU A 315 12.23 -0.12 1.07
C GLU A 315 13.10 0.40 2.23
N PRO A 316 14.26 -0.22 2.50
CA PRO A 316 15.13 0.19 3.60
C PRO A 316 15.53 1.67 3.56
N ARG A 317 15.70 2.25 2.37
CA ARG A 317 16.09 3.66 2.19
C ARG A 317 15.08 4.65 2.79
N TYR A 318 13.82 4.26 2.92
CA TYR A 318 12.74 5.10 3.45
C TYR A 318 12.49 4.93 4.96
N ALA A 319 13.45 4.35 5.71
CA ALA A 319 13.33 4.18 7.16
C ALA A 319 13.05 5.50 7.89
N ARG A 320 13.69 6.59 7.47
CA ARG A 320 13.46 7.93 8.03
C ARG A 320 12.03 8.41 7.79
N ALA A 321 11.50 8.25 6.58
CA ALA A 321 10.12 8.57 6.27
C ALA A 321 9.12 7.75 7.11
N ARG A 322 9.43 6.49 7.42
CA ARG A 322 8.53 5.64 8.24
C ARG A 322 8.50 6.14 9.66
N TYR A 323 9.67 6.47 10.19
CA TYR A 323 9.79 7.03 11.52
C TYR A 323 9.10 8.39 11.67
N ILE A 324 9.26 9.30 10.69
CA ILE A 324 8.60 10.62 10.71
C ILE A 324 7.08 10.50 10.65
N PHE A 325 6.56 9.56 9.85
CA PHE A 325 5.12 9.30 9.75
C PHE A 325 4.51 8.95 11.11
N ASP A 326 5.19 8.15 11.94
CA ASP A 326 4.68 7.73 13.23
C ASP A 326 4.99 8.69 14.39
N VAL A 327 6.05 9.50 14.27
CA VAL A 327 6.54 10.38 15.35
C VAL A 327 5.94 11.79 15.28
N THR A 328 4.69 11.92 14.82
CA THR A 328 3.93 13.18 14.95
C THR A 328 3.46 13.45 16.39
N ALA A 329 4.38 13.34 17.36
CA ALA A 329 4.42 14.15 18.57
C ALA A 329 5.73 14.98 18.50
N MET A 330 5.64 16.12 17.81
CA MET A 330 6.76 16.91 17.23
C MET A 330 7.73 17.61 18.21
N ASP A 331 7.87 17.19 19.46
CA ASP A 331 8.66 17.97 20.43
C ASP A 331 10.08 17.46 20.74
N LYS A 332 10.53 16.30 20.22
CA LYS A 332 11.79 15.69 20.70
C LYS A 332 12.65 14.94 19.66
N LEU A 333 12.91 15.53 18.49
CA LEU A 333 14.00 15.05 17.62
C LEU A 333 15.35 15.73 18.00
N PRO A 334 16.51 15.08 17.77
CA PRO A 334 17.83 15.65 18.09
C PRO A 334 18.09 17.02 17.45
N ALA A 335 18.87 17.86 18.13
CA ALA A 335 19.09 19.28 17.80
C ALA A 335 19.58 19.58 16.38
N ASP A 336 20.27 18.64 15.75
CA ASP A 336 20.82 18.81 14.40
C ASP A 336 19.77 18.57 13.29
N TYR A 337 18.72 17.78 13.59
CA TYR A 337 17.57 17.55 12.71
C TYR A 337 16.53 18.69 12.79
N LEU A 338 16.47 19.38 13.92
CA LEU A 338 15.49 20.43 14.23
C LEU A 338 15.60 21.67 13.33
N LYS A 339 16.77 21.99 12.76
CA LYS A 339 16.93 23.17 11.89
C LYS A 339 16.35 22.99 10.48
N LEU A 340 16.42 21.79 9.92
CA LEU A 340 15.76 21.46 8.66
C LEU A 340 14.26 21.24 8.90
N LEU A 341 13.91 20.56 10.00
CA LEU A 341 12.53 20.41 10.42
C LEU A 341 11.86 21.76 10.72
N TYR A 342 12.51 22.80 11.25
CA TYR A 342 11.78 24.02 11.65
C TYR A 342 11.13 24.76 10.49
N LYS A 343 11.75 24.76 9.30
CA LYS A 343 11.17 25.36 8.09
C LYS A 343 10.07 24.45 7.52
N THR A 344 10.34 23.14 7.46
CA THR A 344 9.38 22.15 6.96
C THR A 344 8.19 21.91 7.92
N ILE A 345 8.38 22.10 9.23
CA ILE A 345 7.32 22.13 10.24
C ILE A 345 6.43 23.34 9.97
N LEU A 346 6.96 24.51 9.61
CA LEU A 346 6.13 25.66 9.27
C LEU A 346 5.31 25.41 7.99
N ASP A 347 5.91 24.78 6.97
CA ASP A 347 5.22 24.48 5.72
C ASP A 347 4.16 23.37 5.89
N VAL A 348 4.47 22.30 6.64
CA VAL A 348 3.53 21.20 6.94
C VAL A 348 2.53 21.62 8.03
N HIS A 349 2.87 22.58 8.89
CA HIS A 349 1.96 23.14 9.90
C HIS A 349 0.76 23.79 9.24
N ASP A 350 0.93 24.44 8.08
CA ASP A 350 -0.21 24.98 7.34
C ASP A 350 -1.13 23.86 6.83
N GLU A 351 -0.59 22.72 6.38
CA GLU A 351 -1.41 21.55 6.02
C GLU A 351 -2.06 20.88 7.23
N PHE A 352 -1.36 20.79 8.37
CA PHE A 352 -1.94 20.32 9.63
C PHE A 352 -2.99 21.29 10.17
N LYS A 353 -2.83 22.59 9.94
CA LYS A 353 -3.79 23.62 10.32
C LYS A 353 -5.05 23.50 9.47
N LYS A 354 -4.93 23.39 8.15
CA LYS A 354 -6.06 23.09 7.24
C LYS A 354 -6.79 21.81 7.67
N THR A 355 -6.03 20.77 7.99
CA THR A 355 -6.56 19.51 8.53
C THR A 355 -7.32 19.73 9.85
N ALA A 356 -6.76 20.51 10.77
CA ALA A 356 -7.38 20.79 12.06
C ALA A 356 -8.66 21.63 11.93
N GLU A 357 -8.66 22.62 11.03
CA GLU A 357 -9.83 23.42 10.67
C GLU A 357 -10.93 22.53 10.07
N ALA A 358 -10.61 21.67 9.09
CA ALA A 358 -11.56 20.73 8.51
C ALA A 358 -12.11 19.72 9.55
N ASN A 359 -11.26 19.23 10.45
CA ASN A 359 -11.68 18.36 11.56
C ASN A 359 -12.51 19.09 12.63
N TYR A 360 -12.48 20.42 12.68
CA TYR A 360 -13.34 21.23 13.54
C TYR A 360 -14.71 21.51 12.91
N GLU A 361 -14.77 21.67 11.59
CA GLU A 361 -16.00 21.91 10.83
C GLU A 361 -17.03 20.79 11.01
N GLN A 362 -16.61 19.52 10.94
CA GLN A 362 -17.54 18.39 11.05
C GLN A 362 -18.23 18.33 12.44
N PRO A 363 -17.51 18.41 13.57
CA PRO A 363 -18.14 18.59 14.89
C PRO A 363 -19.01 19.83 15.00
N ARG A 364 -18.63 20.96 14.37
CA ARG A 364 -19.43 22.19 14.37
C ARG A 364 -20.79 21.96 13.73
N TRP A 365 -20.84 21.30 12.57
CA TRP A 365 -22.10 20.95 11.90
C TRP A 365 -23.01 20.11 12.80
N VAL A 366 -22.45 19.13 13.50
CA VAL A 366 -23.19 18.30 14.46
C VAL A 366 -23.74 19.15 15.61
N HIS A 367 -22.93 20.05 16.17
CA HIS A 367 -23.34 20.91 17.29
C HIS A 367 -24.44 21.91 16.88
N GLU A 368 -24.35 22.47 15.68
CA GLU A 368 -25.32 23.44 15.14
C GLU A 368 -26.58 22.79 14.56
N GLY A 369 -26.62 21.46 14.46
CA GLY A 369 -27.70 20.74 13.78
C GLY A 369 -27.73 21.00 12.28
N TYR A 370 -26.61 21.45 11.70
CA TYR A 370 -26.46 21.70 10.27
C TYR A 370 -26.23 20.39 9.52
N GLN A 371 -26.93 20.21 8.40
CA GLN A 371 -26.72 19.10 7.49
C GLN A 371 -26.07 19.64 6.20
N PRO A 372 -24.77 19.38 5.97
CA PRO A 372 -24.09 19.83 4.76
C PRO A 372 -24.65 19.11 3.53
N THR A 373 -24.49 19.74 2.36
CA THR A 373 -24.68 19.02 1.10
C THR A 373 -23.59 17.94 0.92
N PHE A 374 -23.81 16.96 0.03
CA PHE A 374 -22.77 15.96 -0.26
C PHE A 374 -21.45 16.60 -0.72
N HIS A 375 -21.53 17.67 -1.52
CA HIS A 375 -20.35 18.37 -2.03
C HIS A 375 -19.59 19.09 -0.90
N GLU A 376 -20.29 19.83 -0.04
CA GLU A 376 -19.71 20.51 1.13
C GLU A 376 -19.07 19.51 2.10
N PHE A 377 -19.74 18.37 2.34
CA PHE A 377 -19.18 17.30 3.16
C PHE A 377 -17.91 16.73 2.54
N LEU A 378 -17.93 16.44 1.23
CA LEU A 378 -16.81 15.81 0.55
C LEU A 378 -15.56 16.70 0.55
N GLU A 379 -15.71 18.01 0.30
CA GLU A 379 -14.59 18.96 0.34
C GLU A 379 -13.93 19.01 1.73
N SER A 380 -14.74 19.09 2.79
CA SER A 380 -14.23 19.05 4.17
C SER A 380 -13.60 17.71 4.51
N ALA A 381 -14.23 16.60 4.12
CA ALA A 381 -13.79 15.25 4.45
C ALA A 381 -12.48 14.87 3.74
N MET A 382 -12.28 15.29 2.49
CA MET A 382 -11.02 15.10 1.76
C MET A 382 -9.84 15.77 2.47
N ILE A 383 -10.00 17.02 2.93
CA ILE A 383 -8.97 17.71 3.72
C ILE A 383 -8.74 17.00 5.06
N ALA A 384 -9.82 16.59 5.74
CA ALA A 384 -9.75 15.88 7.01
C ALA A 384 -9.12 14.48 6.90
N ALA A 385 -9.13 13.85 5.71
CA ALA A 385 -8.52 12.54 5.45
C ALA A 385 -6.98 12.56 5.50
N ARG A 386 -6.36 13.75 5.43
CA ARG A 386 -4.91 13.99 5.58
C ARG A 386 -4.01 13.39 4.49
N GLY A 387 -4.52 13.04 3.30
CA GLY A 387 -3.68 12.48 2.24
C GLY A 387 -2.52 13.42 1.88
N ASN A 388 -2.81 14.71 1.63
CA ASN A 388 -1.76 15.71 1.35
C ASN A 388 -0.78 15.93 2.50
N ALA A 389 -1.29 16.03 3.74
CA ALA A 389 -0.44 16.19 4.91
C ALA A 389 0.48 14.98 5.11
N THR A 390 -0.02 13.76 4.85
CA THR A 390 0.77 12.54 4.85
C THR A 390 1.82 12.56 3.75
N MET A 391 1.47 12.87 2.50
CA MET A 391 2.46 12.94 1.41
C MET A 391 3.54 13.99 1.69
N ALA A 392 3.16 15.12 2.28
CA ALA A 392 4.08 16.19 2.66
C ALA A 392 5.08 15.68 3.71
N GLN A 393 4.63 14.93 4.72
CA GLN A 393 5.49 14.31 5.74
C GLN A 393 6.46 13.28 5.14
N VAL A 394 5.99 12.50 4.17
CA VAL A 394 6.81 11.49 3.49
C VAL A 394 7.97 12.15 2.77
N LEU A 395 7.73 13.23 2.02
CA LEU A 395 8.78 13.96 1.31
C LEU A 395 9.90 14.45 2.25
N ILE A 396 9.56 14.85 3.49
CA ILE A 396 10.58 15.27 4.49
C ILE A 396 11.54 14.13 4.85
N GLY A 397 11.03 12.90 4.83
CA GLY A 397 11.78 11.71 5.18
C GLY A 397 12.56 11.10 4.02
N ILE A 398 12.38 11.61 2.81
CA ILE A 398 13.09 11.19 1.59
C ILE A 398 14.29 12.12 1.41
N GLU A 399 15.50 11.56 1.36
CA GLU A 399 16.73 12.36 1.29
C GLU A 399 16.90 13.05 -0.07
N GLU A 400 16.35 12.44 -1.12
CA GLU A 400 16.41 12.91 -2.50
C GLU A 400 15.39 14.00 -2.83
N ALA A 401 14.40 14.22 -1.96
CA ALA A 401 13.34 15.20 -2.20
C ALA A 401 13.84 16.63 -1.95
N ASP A 402 13.58 17.53 -2.89
CA ASP A 402 13.91 18.94 -2.81
C ASP A 402 12.67 19.81 -2.47
N GLU A 403 12.93 21.10 -2.25
CA GLU A 403 11.89 22.08 -1.98
C GLU A 403 10.89 22.21 -3.15
N ASN A 404 11.31 22.01 -4.40
CA ASN A 404 10.42 22.08 -5.56
C ASN A 404 9.43 20.90 -5.58
N GLU A 405 9.85 19.69 -5.25
CA GLU A 405 8.94 18.55 -5.08
C GLU A 405 7.87 18.86 -4.02
N TYR A 406 8.30 19.44 -2.90
CA TYR A 406 7.38 19.86 -1.84
C TYR A 406 6.42 20.96 -2.32
N GLN A 407 6.92 22.02 -2.96
CA GLN A 407 6.10 23.11 -3.47
C GLN A 407 5.13 22.65 -4.57
N ARG A 408 5.50 21.64 -5.38
CA ARG A 408 4.58 21.00 -6.33
C ARG A 408 3.43 20.28 -5.63
N LEU A 409 3.69 19.62 -4.51
CA LEU A 409 2.65 18.95 -3.72
C LEU A 409 1.64 19.98 -3.18
N ILE A 410 2.11 21.05 -2.53
CA ILE A 410 1.22 21.97 -1.81
C ILE A 410 0.54 23.04 -2.68
N ASN A 411 1.11 23.37 -3.85
CA ASN A 411 0.62 24.50 -4.67
C ASN A 411 -0.17 24.09 -5.92
N THR A 412 -0.65 22.85 -6.04
CA THR A 412 -1.30 22.40 -7.28
C THR A 412 -2.72 21.90 -7.09
N ASP A 413 -3.60 22.29 -8.01
CA ASP A 413 -4.88 21.62 -8.32
C ASP A 413 -4.66 20.22 -8.94
N ASN A 414 -3.62 19.52 -8.49
CA ASN A 414 -3.20 18.26 -9.09
C ASN A 414 -4.24 17.18 -8.80
N ILE A 415 -4.76 16.64 -9.90
CA ILE A 415 -5.81 15.63 -9.90
C ILE A 415 -5.39 14.34 -9.17
N ILE A 416 -4.10 14.02 -9.14
CA ILE A 416 -3.56 12.85 -8.43
C ILE A 416 -3.74 13.02 -6.92
N TYR A 417 -3.40 14.18 -6.37
CA TYR A 417 -3.54 14.44 -4.93
C TYR A 417 -5.01 14.50 -4.51
N LYS A 418 -5.86 15.14 -5.32
CA LYS A 418 -7.32 15.09 -5.12
C LYS A 418 -7.87 13.66 -5.16
N ALA A 419 -7.36 12.82 -6.05
CA ALA A 419 -7.76 11.41 -6.10
C ALA A 419 -7.30 10.63 -4.86
N ILE A 420 -6.09 10.88 -4.35
CA ILE A 420 -5.58 10.26 -3.12
C ILE A 420 -6.46 10.63 -1.93
N ASP A 421 -6.76 11.92 -1.73
CA ASP A 421 -7.64 12.36 -0.63
C ASP A 421 -9.05 11.77 -0.76
N LEU A 422 -9.56 11.68 -1.99
CA LEU A 422 -10.85 11.07 -2.27
C LEU A 422 -10.87 9.57 -1.92
N PHE A 423 -9.84 8.82 -2.33
CA PHE A 423 -9.72 7.38 -1.99
C PHE A 423 -9.49 7.14 -0.50
N ALA A 424 -8.81 8.05 0.20
CA ALA A 424 -8.66 7.98 1.64
C ALA A 424 -9.98 8.29 2.39
N CYS A 425 -10.86 9.08 1.77
CA CYS A 425 -12.15 9.48 2.33
C CYS A 425 -13.27 8.46 2.09
N LEU A 426 -13.32 7.84 0.90
CA LEU A 426 -14.35 6.87 0.48
C LEU A 426 -14.10 5.48 1.06
#